data_AF-A0A4S8KU64-F1
#
_entry.id   AF-A0A4S8KU64-F1
#
_cell.length_a   1.000
_cell.length_b   1.000
_cell.length_c   1.000
_cell.angle_alpha   90.00
_cell.angle_beta   90.00
_cell.angle_gamma   90.00
#
_symmetry.space_group_name_H-M   'P 1'
#
loop_
_entity.id
_entity.type
_entity.pdbx_description
1 polymer ?
#
loop_
_entity_poly.entity_id
_entity_poly.type
_entity_poly.pdbx_seq_one_letter_code
_entity_poly.pdbx_strand_id
1 'polypeptide(L)'
;QETIFRLQGVIYEKELPPLKISRYPLYLRQHVGITGLGLSYMTRAIENLHQIFASFQRTLNQEELTPWTGDNSYQPFEGVTANCRYFTAGTNASTRQSIPFQKDVDPEGVLQQMLRDGIVHTEENAVLYMKASKSGPNLKYSDISPSSFSIGDIVEIQFTVMSIRQKEGNYKMITVLKSLTVLDDSVSMVGIERELIIHDIF
;
A
#
# COMPACT_ATOMS: atom_id res chain seq x y z
N GLN A 1 -8.30 16.71 9.87
CA GLN A 1 -6.99 16.20 10.32
C GLN A 1 -6.91 14.75 9.88
N GLU A 2 -5.80 14.35 9.23
CA GLU A 2 -5.58 12.97 8.79
C GLU A 2 -4.93 12.17 9.92
N THR A 3 -5.43 10.95 10.19
CA THR A 3 -4.85 10.04 11.18
C THR A 3 -4.03 8.97 10.45
N ILE A 4 -2.77 8.82 10.83
CA ILE A 4 -1.86 7.81 10.28
C ILE A 4 -1.77 6.63 11.25
N PHE A 5 -2.12 5.45 10.76
CA PHE A 5 -2.00 4.18 11.46
C PHE A 5 -0.71 3.48 11.04
N ARG A 6 -0.13 2.68 11.95
CA ARG A 6 1.04 1.83 11.69
C ARG A 6 0.66 0.37 11.95
N LEU A 7 1.04 -0.52 11.05
CA LEU A 7 0.81 -1.95 11.20
C LEU A 7 1.99 -2.72 10.63
N GLN A 8 2.45 -3.73 11.37
CA GLN A 8 3.53 -4.61 10.93
C GLN A 8 2.95 -5.92 10.42
N GLY A 9 3.65 -6.56 9.50
CA GLY A 9 3.25 -7.86 8.97
C GLY A 9 4.18 -8.35 7.87
N VAL A 10 3.90 -9.54 7.37
CA VAL A 10 4.61 -10.17 6.25
C VAL A 10 3.86 -9.85 4.96
N ILE A 11 4.58 -9.38 3.93
CA ILE A 11 4.00 -9.17 2.60
C ILE A 11 3.59 -10.52 2.02
N TYR A 12 2.31 -10.69 1.66
CA TYR A 12 1.83 -11.85 0.89
C TYR A 12 1.47 -11.50 -0.55
N GLU A 13 1.17 -10.23 -0.85
CA GLU A 13 0.93 -9.74 -2.21
C GLU A 13 1.42 -8.30 -2.37
N LYS A 14 1.83 -7.92 -3.60
CA LYS A 14 2.27 -6.56 -3.91
C LYS A 14 2.05 -6.20 -5.38
N GLU A 15 1.71 -4.94 -5.62
CA GLU A 15 1.74 -4.26 -6.91
C GLU A 15 2.49 -2.93 -6.70
N LEU A 16 3.81 -2.97 -6.81
CA LEU A 16 4.71 -1.85 -6.53
C LEU A 16 5.46 -1.42 -7.81
N PRO A 17 5.86 -0.15 -7.91
CA PRO A 17 6.67 0.32 -9.02
C PRO A 17 8.07 -0.35 -9.05
N PRO A 18 8.79 -0.29 -10.18
CA PRO A 18 8.39 0.32 -11.45
C PRO A 18 7.35 -0.51 -12.21
N LEU A 19 6.37 0.18 -12.82
CA LEU A 19 5.32 -0.49 -13.59
C LEU A 19 5.81 -0.87 -15.00
N LYS A 20 5.50 -2.09 -15.45
CA LYS A 20 5.86 -2.60 -16.78
C LYS A 20 4.73 -2.47 -17.83
N ILE A 21 3.59 -1.81 -17.54
CA ILE A 21 2.32 -2.06 -18.25
C ILE A 21 1.64 -0.77 -18.77
N SER A 22 1.02 -0.86 -19.96
CA SER A 22 0.02 0.09 -20.48
C SER A 22 -1.40 -0.17 -19.90
N ARG A 23 -1.63 0.17 -18.64
CA ARG A 23 -3.00 0.24 -18.10
C ARG A 23 -3.53 1.67 -18.17
N TYR A 24 -4.84 1.83 -18.19
CA TYR A 24 -5.45 3.15 -18.07
C TYR A 24 -5.02 3.79 -16.74
N PRO A 25 -4.55 5.06 -16.75
CA PRO A 25 -3.95 5.71 -15.58
C PRO A 25 -4.84 5.66 -14.32
N LEU A 26 -6.16 5.75 -14.49
CA LEU A 26 -7.13 5.78 -13.39
C LEU A 26 -7.24 4.47 -12.60
N TYR A 27 -6.76 3.35 -13.16
CA TYR A 27 -6.74 2.05 -12.49
C TYR A 27 -5.37 1.71 -11.91
N LEU A 28 -4.35 2.54 -12.14
CA LEU A 28 -3.01 2.31 -11.61
C LEU A 28 -2.96 2.67 -10.12
N ARG A 29 -2.40 1.74 -9.34
CA ARG A 29 -2.19 1.90 -7.91
C ARG A 29 -0.91 1.20 -7.45
N GLN A 30 -0.40 1.69 -6.34
CA GLN A 30 0.57 1.05 -5.47
C GLN A 30 -0.24 0.23 -4.46
N HIS A 31 0.06 -1.05 -4.30
CA HIS A 31 -0.72 -1.92 -3.43
C HIS A 31 0.17 -2.92 -2.72
N VAL A 32 -0.16 -3.20 -1.46
CA VAL A 32 0.45 -4.24 -0.64
C VAL A 32 -0.62 -4.90 0.21
N GLY A 33 -0.52 -6.21 0.38
CA GLY A 33 -1.24 -6.98 1.38
C GLY A 33 -0.26 -7.55 2.40
N ILE A 34 -0.55 -7.33 3.69
CA ILE A 34 0.25 -7.87 4.80
C ILE A 34 -0.58 -8.76 5.71
N THR A 35 0.04 -9.81 6.25
CA THR A 35 -0.58 -10.72 7.22
C THR A 35 0.30 -10.87 8.47
N GLY A 36 -0.34 -11.19 9.59
CA GLY A 36 0.35 -11.56 10.82
C GLY A 36 0.64 -13.05 10.96
N LEU A 37 0.34 -13.87 9.93
CA LEU A 37 0.53 -15.33 9.95
C LEU A 37 -0.13 -15.99 11.18
N GLY A 38 -1.34 -15.56 11.52
CA GLY A 38 -2.11 -16.09 12.65
C GLY A 38 -1.76 -15.50 14.02
N LEU A 39 -0.86 -14.52 14.09
CA LEU A 39 -0.55 -13.81 15.33
C LEU A 39 -1.72 -12.90 15.76
N SER A 40 -2.03 -12.93 17.05
CA SER A 40 -3.21 -12.27 17.63
C SER A 40 -3.24 -10.75 17.47
N TYR A 41 -2.08 -10.10 17.31
CA TYR A 41 -2.02 -8.66 17.07
C TYR A 41 -2.69 -8.28 15.75
N MET A 42 -2.64 -9.14 14.72
CA MET A 42 -3.26 -8.88 13.43
C MET A 42 -4.78 -9.01 13.53
N THR A 43 -5.28 -10.04 14.23
CA THR A 43 -6.70 -10.18 14.55
C THR A 43 -7.21 -8.94 15.27
N ARG A 44 -6.48 -8.47 16.29
CA ARG A 44 -6.82 -7.23 17.01
C ARG A 44 -6.78 -5.99 16.12
N ALA A 45 -5.86 -5.92 15.16
CA ALA A 45 -5.81 -4.81 14.19
C ALA A 45 -7.04 -4.81 13.27
N ILE A 46 -7.48 -5.98 12.80
CA ILE A 46 -8.70 -6.15 12.01
C ILE A 46 -9.93 -5.78 12.83
N GLU A 47 -10.03 -6.21 14.09
CA GLU A 47 -11.09 -5.80 15.01
C GLU A 47 -11.14 -4.28 15.20
N ASN A 48 -9.98 -3.62 15.34
CA ASN A 48 -9.92 -2.16 15.43
C ASN A 48 -10.39 -1.48 14.15
N LEU A 49 -10.08 -2.04 12.97
CA LEU A 49 -10.60 -1.54 11.69
C LEU A 49 -12.12 -1.70 11.59
N HIS A 50 -12.70 -2.77 12.14
CA HIS A 50 -14.15 -2.90 12.29
C HIS A 50 -14.76 -1.82 13.20
N GLN A 51 -14.06 -1.38 14.25
CA GLN A 51 -14.53 -0.27 15.09
C GLN A 51 -14.50 1.08 14.35
N ILE A 52 -13.49 1.30 13.51
CA ILE A 52 -13.43 2.48 12.62
C ILE A 52 -14.58 2.43 11.61
N PHE A 53 -14.82 1.26 11.00
CA PHE A 53 -15.95 1.03 10.11
C PHE A 53 -17.29 1.37 10.77
N ALA A 54 -17.54 0.86 11.99
CA ALA A 54 -18.76 1.16 12.75
C ALA A 54 -18.92 2.67 13.03
N SER A 55 -17.81 3.40 13.18
CA SER A 55 -17.82 4.85 13.36
C SER A 55 -18.21 5.60 12.08
N PHE A 56 -17.75 5.14 10.91
CA PHE A 56 -18.25 5.66 9.63
C PHE A 56 -19.73 5.34 9.43
N GLN A 57 -20.16 4.11 9.72
CA GLN A 57 -21.55 3.69 9.57
C GLN A 57 -22.51 4.56 10.39
N ARG A 58 -22.14 4.90 11.63
CA ARG A 58 -22.91 5.82 12.49
C ARG A 58 -22.98 7.24 11.93
N THR A 59 -21.93 7.70 11.25
CA THR A 59 -21.86 9.06 10.70
C THR A 59 -22.60 9.19 9.37
N LEU A 60 -22.67 8.10 8.58
CA LEU A 60 -23.20 8.08 7.22
C LEU A 60 -24.65 7.55 7.10
N ASN A 61 -25.38 7.40 8.21
CA ASN A 61 -26.77 6.90 8.24
C ASN A 61 -27.00 5.51 7.59
N GLN A 62 -26.08 4.58 7.83
CA GLN A 62 -26.17 3.11 7.69
C GLN A 62 -26.47 2.48 6.31
N GLU A 63 -27.40 2.98 5.50
CA GLU A 63 -27.90 2.24 4.31
C GLU A 63 -26.95 2.24 3.11
N GLU A 64 -25.90 3.06 3.16
CA GLU A 64 -25.03 3.28 2.01
C GLU A 64 -23.60 2.76 2.19
N LEU A 65 -23.18 2.18 3.33
CA LEU A 65 -21.78 1.76 3.51
C LEU A 65 -21.59 0.26 3.23
N THR A 66 -20.80 -0.09 2.21
CA THR A 66 -20.46 -1.49 1.91
C THR A 66 -19.71 -2.12 3.10
N PRO A 67 -20.14 -3.29 3.61
CA PRO A 67 -19.46 -3.98 4.69
C PRO A 67 -17.96 -4.12 4.42
N TRP A 68 -17.15 -3.74 5.40
CA TRP A 68 -15.72 -3.95 5.35
C TRP A 68 -15.36 -5.29 5.96
N THR A 69 -14.43 -5.99 5.33
CA THR A 69 -13.84 -7.23 5.84
C THR A 69 -12.33 -7.14 5.73
N GLY A 70 -11.61 -7.87 6.59
CA GLY A 70 -10.20 -8.17 6.37
C GLY A 70 -9.98 -8.86 5.02
N ASP A 71 -8.75 -8.78 4.51
CA ASP A 71 -8.40 -9.50 3.30
C ASP A 71 -8.17 -10.98 3.60
N ASN A 72 -8.76 -11.82 2.75
CA ASN A 72 -8.82 -13.26 2.90
C ASN A 72 -8.17 -13.99 1.72
N SER A 73 -7.37 -13.29 0.90
CA SER A 73 -6.74 -13.88 -0.28
C SER A 73 -5.63 -14.87 0.09
N TYR A 74 -4.96 -14.69 1.24
CA TYR A 74 -3.87 -15.54 1.72
C TYR A 74 -4.31 -16.54 2.79
N GLN A 75 -5.19 -17.47 2.41
CA GLN A 75 -5.71 -18.49 3.33
C GLN A 75 -4.58 -19.39 3.90
N PRO A 76 -4.64 -19.78 5.18
CA PRO A 76 -5.73 -19.56 6.13
C PRO A 76 -5.62 -18.25 6.95
N PHE A 77 -4.70 -17.36 6.59
CA PHE A 77 -4.37 -16.18 7.41
C PHE A 77 -5.05 -14.92 6.88
N GLU A 78 -5.78 -14.23 7.76
CA GLU A 78 -6.32 -12.92 7.42
C GLU A 78 -5.21 -11.87 7.31
N GLY A 79 -5.46 -10.86 6.49
CA GLY A 79 -4.55 -9.76 6.23
C GLY A 79 -5.23 -8.41 6.13
N VAL A 80 -4.39 -7.39 6.00
CA VAL A 80 -4.80 -6.01 5.71
C VAL A 80 -4.11 -5.59 4.42
N THR A 81 -4.92 -5.13 3.47
CA THR A 81 -4.39 -4.50 2.26
C THR A 81 -4.36 -2.99 2.42
N ALA A 82 -3.44 -2.31 1.74
CA ALA A 82 -3.38 -0.86 1.65
C ALA A 82 -3.03 -0.44 0.22
N ASN A 83 -3.61 0.67 -0.24
CA ASN A 83 -3.57 1.06 -1.64
C ASN A 83 -3.27 2.55 -1.79
N CYS A 84 -2.52 2.97 -2.79
CA CYS A 84 -2.37 4.38 -3.15
C CYS A 84 -2.44 4.55 -4.65
N ARG A 85 -3.36 5.37 -5.16
CA ARG A 85 -3.45 5.66 -6.60
C ARG A 85 -2.28 6.55 -7.00
N TYR A 86 -1.70 6.30 -8.17
CA TYR A 86 -0.66 7.20 -8.71
C TYR A 86 -1.21 8.55 -9.12
N PHE A 87 -2.51 8.64 -9.45
CA PHE A 87 -3.11 9.84 -9.99
C PHE A 87 -4.39 10.24 -9.27
N THR A 88 -4.59 11.56 -9.20
CA THR A 88 -5.86 12.21 -8.90
C THR A 88 -6.43 12.77 -10.20
N ALA A 89 -7.74 12.62 -10.41
CA ALA A 89 -8.37 12.97 -11.69
C ALA A 89 -9.71 13.70 -11.55
N GLY A 90 -10.12 14.36 -12.64
CA GLY A 90 -11.40 15.05 -12.76
C GLY A 90 -11.47 16.31 -11.91
N THR A 91 -12.64 16.56 -11.29
CA THR A 91 -12.86 17.73 -10.43
C THR A 91 -11.93 17.77 -9.22
N ASN A 92 -11.46 16.61 -8.74
CA ASN A 92 -10.51 16.54 -7.62
C ASN A 92 -9.10 16.98 -8.01
N ALA A 93 -8.78 17.04 -9.31
CA ALA A 93 -7.47 17.43 -9.82
C ALA A 93 -7.36 18.94 -10.11
N SER A 94 -8.47 19.64 -10.36
CA SER A 94 -8.47 20.99 -10.96
C SER A 94 -7.76 22.08 -10.14
N THR A 95 -7.68 21.89 -8.81
CA THR A 95 -7.03 22.85 -7.89
C THR A 95 -5.75 22.30 -7.26
N ARG A 96 -5.34 21.08 -7.63
CA ARG A 96 -4.21 20.40 -7.00
C ARG A 96 -2.93 20.68 -7.77
N GLN A 97 -1.85 20.95 -7.05
CA GLN A 97 -0.52 21.07 -7.62
C GLN A 97 0.02 19.68 -7.95
N SER A 98 0.46 19.49 -9.20
CA SER A 98 1.17 18.28 -9.59
C SER A 98 2.62 18.34 -9.11
N ILE A 99 3.10 17.24 -8.55
CA ILE A 99 4.51 17.02 -8.19
C ILE A 99 5.12 15.96 -9.12
N PRO A 100 6.44 15.96 -9.34
CA PRO A 100 7.10 14.92 -10.13
C PRO A 100 7.09 13.57 -9.40
N PHE A 101 7.08 12.48 -10.17
CA PHE A 101 7.32 11.15 -9.62
C PHE A 101 8.77 11.01 -9.14
N GLN A 102 8.97 10.22 -8.08
CA GLN A 102 10.33 9.84 -7.66
C GLN A 102 11.00 9.00 -8.74
N LYS A 103 12.31 9.16 -8.92
CA LYS A 103 13.08 8.45 -9.96
C LYS A 103 12.96 6.93 -9.86
N ASP A 104 12.95 6.38 -8.66
CA ASP A 104 12.84 4.93 -8.46
C ASP A 104 11.40 4.40 -8.61
N VAL A 105 10.41 5.30 -8.57
CA VAL A 105 9.00 4.99 -8.84
C VAL A 105 8.72 4.97 -10.35
N ASP A 106 9.29 5.93 -11.08
CA ASP A 106 9.10 6.08 -12.53
C ASP A 106 10.43 6.23 -13.29
N PRO A 107 11.30 5.21 -13.29
CA PRO A 107 12.65 5.32 -13.85
C PRO A 107 12.65 5.61 -15.36
N GLU A 108 11.64 5.11 -16.07
CA GLU A 108 11.49 5.26 -17.53
C GLU A 108 10.51 6.38 -17.92
N GLY A 109 9.98 7.15 -16.96
CA GLY A 109 9.05 8.25 -17.24
C GLY A 109 7.67 7.82 -17.75
N VAL A 110 7.28 6.55 -17.57
CA VAL A 110 6.00 6.00 -18.05
C VAL A 110 4.82 6.64 -17.32
N LEU A 111 4.91 6.82 -16.00
CA LEU A 111 3.86 7.49 -15.22
C LEU A 111 3.81 8.99 -15.53
N GLN A 112 4.98 9.62 -15.71
CA GLN A 112 5.10 11.02 -16.10
C GLN A 112 4.43 11.29 -17.44
N GLN A 113 4.59 10.40 -18.42
CA GLN A 113 3.94 10.50 -19.74
C GLN A 113 2.41 10.37 -19.68
N MET A 114 1.84 9.82 -18.60
CA MET A 114 0.39 9.67 -18.44
C MET A 114 -0.30 10.93 -17.88
N LEU A 115 0.47 11.89 -17.36
CA LEU A 115 -0.03 13.17 -16.89
C LEU A 115 -0.61 13.99 -18.06
N ARG A 116 -1.75 14.64 -17.81
CA ARG A 116 -2.46 15.50 -18.78
C ARG A 116 -3.48 16.36 -18.06
N ASP A 117 -4.17 17.23 -18.81
CA ASP A 117 -5.26 18.04 -18.27
C ASP A 117 -6.29 17.18 -17.52
N GLY A 118 -6.49 17.50 -16.24
CA GLY A 118 -7.40 16.78 -15.36
C GLY A 118 -6.89 15.45 -14.81
N ILE A 119 -5.61 15.09 -14.99
CA ILE A 119 -4.94 13.95 -14.33
C ILE A 119 -3.57 14.40 -13.80
N VAL A 120 -3.45 14.46 -12.48
CA VAL A 120 -2.27 14.98 -11.78
C VAL A 120 -1.73 13.97 -10.75
N HIS A 121 -0.43 14.01 -10.50
CA HIS A 121 0.20 13.29 -9.39
C HIS A 121 0.44 14.28 -8.25
N THR A 122 -0.08 13.99 -7.06
CA THR A 122 -0.01 14.92 -5.91
C THR A 122 0.72 14.27 -4.74
N GLU A 123 1.02 15.05 -3.70
CA GLU A 123 1.60 14.52 -2.44
C GLU A 123 0.76 13.39 -1.83
N GLU A 124 -0.57 13.42 -1.98
CA GLU A 124 -1.47 12.35 -1.50
C GLU A 124 -1.32 11.04 -2.29
N ASN A 125 -0.71 11.10 -3.48
CA ASN A 125 -0.47 9.96 -4.37
C ASN A 125 0.95 9.37 -4.19
N ALA A 126 1.81 10.02 -3.41
CA ALA A 126 3.16 9.55 -3.13
C ALA A 126 3.17 8.54 -1.97
N VAL A 127 3.97 7.48 -2.11
CA VAL A 127 4.25 6.51 -1.06
C VAL A 127 5.74 6.56 -0.73
N LEU A 128 6.08 6.64 0.55
CA LEU A 128 7.47 6.58 1.00
C LEU A 128 7.93 5.13 1.15
N TYR A 129 9.07 4.81 0.54
CA TYR A 129 9.66 3.48 0.54
C TYR A 129 10.96 3.50 1.33
N MET A 130 11.04 2.76 2.44
CA MET A 130 12.16 2.84 3.37
C MET A 130 12.67 1.46 3.80
N LYS A 131 13.92 1.41 4.27
CA LYS A 131 14.48 0.28 5.03
C LYS A 131 14.87 0.76 6.43
N ALA A 132 14.46 0.01 7.44
CA ALA A 132 14.95 0.18 8.79
C ALA A 132 16.25 -0.63 8.95
N SER A 133 17.29 0.01 9.49
CA SER A 133 18.56 -0.61 9.82
C SER A 133 18.88 -0.38 11.29
N LYS A 134 19.43 -1.39 11.97
CA LYS A 134 19.92 -1.24 13.34
C LYS A 134 21.20 -0.42 13.32
N SER A 135 21.21 0.73 13.98
CA SER A 135 22.39 1.55 14.20
C SER A 135 22.58 1.74 15.70
N GLY A 136 23.21 0.75 16.34
CA GLY A 136 23.31 0.69 17.80
C GLY A 136 21.93 0.49 18.46
N PRO A 137 21.54 1.31 19.44
CA PRO A 137 20.25 1.19 20.11
C PRO A 137 19.07 1.73 19.29
N ASN A 138 19.34 2.51 18.24
CA ASN A 138 18.31 3.20 17.47
C ASN A 138 18.12 2.58 16.07
N LEU A 139 16.90 2.67 15.56
CA LEU A 139 16.59 2.39 14.16
C LEU A 139 16.94 3.62 13.31
N LYS A 140 17.67 3.40 12.21
CA LYS A 140 17.84 4.38 11.14
C LYS A 140 17.00 3.98 9.95
N TYR A 141 16.34 4.96 9.35
CA TYR A 141 15.54 4.77 8.15
C TYR A 141 16.27 5.39 6.96
N SER A 142 16.32 4.67 5.86
CA SER A 142 16.85 5.15 4.59
C SER A 142 15.86 4.86 3.47
N ASP A 143 15.73 5.78 2.53
CA ASP A 143 14.92 5.57 1.33
C ASP A 143 15.48 4.41 0.52
N ILE A 144 14.58 3.60 -0.05
CA ILE A 144 14.91 2.48 -0.95
C ILE A 144 13.98 2.47 -2.15
N SER A 145 14.39 1.78 -3.21
CA SER A 145 13.51 1.57 -4.35
C SER A 145 12.30 0.69 -3.99
N PRO A 146 11.09 1.00 -4.50
CA PRO A 146 9.93 0.11 -4.39
C PRO A 146 10.18 -1.28 -4.99
N SER A 147 11.14 -1.42 -5.91
CA SER A 147 11.52 -2.71 -6.48
C SER A 147 12.24 -3.63 -5.49
N SER A 148 12.74 -3.10 -4.37
CA SER A 148 13.46 -3.86 -3.34
C SER A 148 12.57 -4.67 -2.42
N PHE A 149 11.25 -4.44 -2.44
CA PHE A 149 10.30 -5.20 -1.61
C PHE A 149 9.91 -6.51 -2.28
N SER A 150 9.83 -7.57 -1.49
CA SER A 150 9.51 -8.93 -1.91
C SER A 150 8.38 -9.54 -1.07
N ILE A 151 7.70 -10.53 -1.64
CA ILE A 151 6.80 -11.39 -0.86
C ILE A 151 7.65 -12.10 0.20
N GLY A 152 7.17 -12.16 1.44
CA GLY A 152 7.89 -12.71 2.59
C GLY A 152 8.65 -11.67 3.42
N ASP A 153 8.82 -10.43 2.94
CA ASP A 153 9.45 -9.38 3.75
C ASP A 153 8.57 -9.04 4.96
N ILE A 154 9.21 -8.87 6.12
CA ILE A 154 8.59 -8.30 7.31
C ILE A 154 8.67 -6.77 7.15
N VAL A 155 7.51 -6.14 7.10
CA VAL A 155 7.38 -4.71 6.86
C VAL A 155 6.53 -4.03 7.92
N GLU A 156 6.69 -2.71 8.01
CA GLU A 156 5.71 -1.81 8.58
C GLU A 156 5.04 -1.00 7.46
N ILE A 157 3.71 -1.06 7.40
CA ILE A 157 2.92 -0.13 6.60
C ILE A 157 2.48 1.05 7.45
N GLN A 158 2.50 2.24 6.86
CA GLN A 158 1.73 3.37 7.36
C GLN A 158 0.59 3.65 6.39
N PHE A 159 -0.61 3.85 6.92
CA PHE A 159 -1.79 4.08 6.11
C PHE A 159 -2.80 4.99 6.83
N THR A 160 -3.64 5.64 6.05
CA THR A 160 -4.85 6.31 6.56
C THR A 160 -6.07 5.46 6.24
N VAL A 161 -7.17 5.70 6.93
CA VAL A 161 -8.46 5.04 6.67
C VAL A 161 -9.46 6.10 6.22
N MET A 162 -10.10 5.89 5.07
CA MET A 162 -11.04 6.83 4.48
C MET A 162 -12.33 6.14 4.06
N SER A 163 -13.43 6.89 4.06
CA SER A 163 -14.67 6.49 3.38
C SER A 163 -14.76 7.21 2.04
N ILE A 164 -14.92 6.46 0.94
CA ILE A 164 -15.06 7.03 -0.40
C ILE A 164 -16.42 6.70 -0.99
N ARG A 165 -17.05 7.68 -1.65
CA ARG A 165 -18.29 7.43 -2.40
C ARG A 165 -17.98 6.70 -3.70
N GLN A 166 -18.68 5.61 -3.96
CA GLN A 166 -18.61 4.81 -5.18
C GLN A 166 -19.60 5.34 -6.23
N LYS A 167 -19.46 4.88 -7.48
CA LYS A 167 -20.33 5.30 -8.60
C LYS A 167 -21.79 4.93 -8.38
N GLU A 168 -22.05 3.81 -7.72
CA GLU A 168 -23.38 3.29 -7.40
C GLU A 168 -24.07 4.07 -6.28
N GLY A 169 -23.41 5.09 -5.71
CA GLY A 169 -23.96 5.99 -4.70
C GLY A 169 -23.58 5.60 -3.28
N ASN A 170 -23.32 4.32 -3.04
CA ASN A 170 -22.83 3.76 -1.78
C ASN A 170 -21.38 4.19 -1.47
N TYR A 171 -20.99 4.12 -0.22
CA TYR A 171 -19.66 4.40 0.31
C TYR A 171 -18.89 3.10 0.56
N LYS A 172 -17.56 3.18 0.48
CA LYS A 172 -16.66 2.10 0.84
C LYS A 172 -15.55 2.62 1.74
N MET A 173 -15.29 1.92 2.84
CA MET A 173 -14.08 2.14 3.62
C MET A 173 -12.87 1.57 2.88
N ILE A 174 -11.82 2.39 2.76
CA ILE A 174 -10.54 2.02 2.15
C ILE A 174 -9.38 2.41 3.06
N THR A 175 -8.30 1.66 2.93
CA THR A 175 -6.98 1.92 3.53
C THR A 175 -6.07 2.53 2.46
N VAL A 176 -5.58 3.73 2.71
CA VAL A 176 -4.70 4.43 1.78
C VAL A 176 -3.25 4.40 2.27
N LEU A 177 -2.39 3.73 1.50
CA LEU A 177 -0.99 3.52 1.80
C LEU A 177 -0.22 4.86 1.77
N LYS A 178 0.61 5.10 2.78
CA LYS A 178 1.43 6.32 2.93
C LYS A 178 2.92 6.00 2.95
N SER A 179 3.31 4.91 3.61
CA SER A 179 4.67 4.42 3.53
C SER A 179 4.74 2.91 3.69
N LEU A 180 5.82 2.32 3.17
CA LEU A 180 6.16 0.92 3.32
C LEU A 180 7.63 0.83 3.75
N THR A 181 7.88 0.20 4.89
CA THR A 181 9.23 0.11 5.47
C THR A 181 9.63 -1.34 5.67
N VAL A 182 10.74 -1.78 5.09
CA VAL A 182 11.34 -3.08 5.40
C VAL A 182 11.90 -3.05 6.81
N LEU A 183 11.47 -4.00 7.64
CA LEU A 183 12.03 -4.25 8.97
C LEU A 183 13.00 -5.42 8.95
N ASP A 184 12.68 -6.46 8.17
CA ASP A 184 13.51 -7.66 7.99
C ASP A 184 13.21 -8.29 6.62
N ASP A 185 14.25 -8.49 5.82
CA ASP A 185 14.22 -9.12 4.49
C ASP A 185 14.99 -10.46 4.44
N SER A 186 15.38 -11.01 5.59
CA SER A 186 16.17 -12.25 5.64
C SER A 186 15.44 -13.45 5.00
N VAL A 187 14.11 -13.52 5.15
CA VAL A 187 13.31 -14.64 4.64
C VAL A 187 13.25 -14.65 3.11
N SER A 188 13.04 -13.49 2.48
CA SER A 188 12.97 -13.37 1.03
C SER A 188 14.35 -13.54 0.38
N MET A 189 15.41 -13.04 1.03
CA MET A 189 16.80 -13.20 0.58
C MET A 189 17.24 -14.67 0.54
N VAL A 190 16.87 -15.48 1.54
CA VAL A 190 17.16 -16.93 1.53
C VAL A 190 16.41 -17.67 0.42
N GLY A 191 15.20 -17.20 0.06
CA GLY A 191 14.44 -17.74 -1.08
C GLY A 191 15.16 -17.51 -2.41
N ILE A 192 15.66 -16.30 -2.63
CA ILE A 192 16.40 -15.92 -3.84
C ILE A 192 17.72 -16.70 -3.95
N GLU A 193 18.47 -16.85 -2.86
CA GLU A 193 19.72 -17.63 -2.87
C GLU A 193 19.47 -19.10 -3.22
N ARG A 194 18.39 -19.69 -2.72
CA ARG A 194 18.02 -21.08 -3.07
C ARG A 194 17.61 -21.24 -4.52
N GLU A 195 16.89 -20.28 -5.09
CA GLU A 195 16.46 -20.31 -6.49
C GLU A 195 17.65 -20.15 -7.45
N LEU A 196 18.61 -19.28 -7.13
CA LEU A 196 19.86 -19.11 -7.89
C LEU A 196 20.71 -20.39 -7.86
N ILE A 197 20.84 -21.07 -6.71
CA ILE A 197 21.58 -22.34 -6.61
C ILE A 197 20.95 -23.43 -7.49
N ILE A 198 19.62 -23.47 -7.62
CA ILE A 198 18.94 -24.46 -8.47
C ILE A 198 19.23 -24.17 -9.95
N HIS A 199 19.27 -22.91 -10.36
CA HIS A 199 19.58 -22.52 -11.73
C HIS A 199 21.05 -22.74 -12.14
N ASP A 200 21.99 -22.74 -11.21
CA ASP A 200 23.41 -23.02 -11.48
C ASP A 200 23.73 -24.54 -11.54
N ILE A 201 22.75 -25.41 -11.28
CA ILE A 201 22.90 -26.88 -11.26
C ILE A 201 22.34 -27.54 -12.55
N PHE A 202 21.75 -26.78 -13.48
CA PHE A 202 21.23 -27.27 -14.77
C PHE A 202 21.91 -26.65 -15.99
#